data_AF-A0A6A3J8V2-F1
#
_entry.id   AF-A0A6A3J8V2-F1
#
_cell.length_a   1.000
_cell.length_b   1.000
_cell.length_c   1.000
_cell.angle_alpha   90.00
_cell.angle_beta   90.00
_cell.angle_gamma   90.00
#
_symmetry.space_group_name_H-M   'P 1'
#
loop_
_entity.id
_entity.type
_entity.pdbx_description
1 polymer ?
#
loop_
_entity_poly.entity_id
_entity_poly.type
_entity_poly.pdbx_seq_one_letter_code
_entity_poly.pdbx_strand_id
1 'polypeptide(L)'
;MVLTYGFAGFLAANALSCAINVLTDRFSALTEVFIDSIFDLSAAVLFPIGVLLYCYYDFDFDREAYLTYLEKLPSGSFEHLARSFASPSKIALFRVNFDSLRITSVLDFMLRISMNLTFCYRFERVLEALVWTRHRNKIAQRLRPHATPDAQQPVPKGVTIVFVAVSLIVLLSTQKAMSDSATLCSVHPECVVFAHQWVFSDENCPCLIAIDIDIAPKTYDEWINPIDTYGKVKSLAAAGMLTSLQVINRQLLELPEELRRCGNLRVMYVDLLSVRSTMTCFFSYSFHASYLMYTSTQRIPSWIKELHHLETL
;
A
#
# COMPACT_ATOMS: atom_id res chain seq x y z
N MET A 1 -0.15 5.60 -5.71
CA MET A 1 0.22 5.88 -7.12
C MET A 1 1.71 6.12 -7.31
N VAL A 2 2.31 7.14 -6.67
CA VAL A 2 3.73 7.49 -6.87
C VAL A 2 4.67 6.34 -6.51
N LEU A 3 4.40 5.65 -5.39
CA LEU A 3 5.17 4.50 -4.94
C LEU A 3 5.15 3.33 -5.93
N THR A 4 3.98 3.02 -6.48
CA THR A 4 3.79 1.94 -7.48
C THR A 4 4.59 2.21 -8.75
N TYR A 5 4.51 3.43 -9.28
CA TYR A 5 5.30 3.85 -10.44
C TYR A 5 6.80 3.86 -10.15
N GLY A 6 7.20 4.33 -8.95
CA GLY A 6 8.60 4.32 -8.52
C GLY A 6 9.17 2.90 -8.48
N PHE A 7 8.40 1.94 -7.94
CA PHE A 7 8.81 0.53 -7.89
C PHE A 7 8.88 -0.10 -9.29
N ALA A 8 7.90 0.14 -10.15
CA ALA A 8 7.93 -0.35 -11.53
C ALA A 8 9.11 0.23 -12.34
N GLY A 9 9.38 1.53 -12.18
CA GLY A 9 10.54 2.19 -12.77
C GLY A 9 11.86 1.62 -12.26
N PHE A 10 11.94 1.32 -10.96
CA PHE A 10 13.08 0.68 -10.34
C PHE A 10 13.35 -0.72 -10.93
N LEU A 11 12.31 -1.56 -11.06
CA LEU A 11 12.43 -2.89 -11.69
C LEU A 11 12.88 -2.78 -13.16
N ALA A 12 12.31 -1.83 -13.91
CA ALA A 12 12.68 -1.60 -15.30
C ALA A 12 14.13 -1.11 -15.44
N ALA A 13 14.60 -0.25 -14.53
CA ALA A 13 15.97 0.25 -14.50
C ALA A 13 16.97 -0.86 -14.18
N ASN A 14 16.65 -1.75 -13.24
CA ASN A 14 17.47 -2.92 -12.94
C ASN A 14 17.65 -3.81 -14.17
N ALA A 15 16.56 -4.17 -14.84
CA ALA A 15 16.63 -4.98 -16.07
C ALA A 15 17.36 -4.25 -17.22
N LEU A 16 17.18 -2.93 -17.39
CA LEU A 16 17.91 -2.15 -18.38
C LEU A 16 19.42 -2.08 -18.08
N SER A 17 19.81 -2.03 -16.81
CA SER A 17 21.21 -2.08 -16.40
C SER A 17 21.87 -3.37 -16.90
N CYS A 18 21.22 -4.52 -16.71
CA CYS A 18 21.69 -5.79 -17.26
C CYS A 18 21.80 -5.75 -18.80
N ALA A 19 20.82 -5.15 -19.49
CA ALA A 19 20.84 -5.01 -20.94
C ALA A 19 22.03 -4.16 -21.44
N ILE A 20 22.31 -3.04 -20.76
CA ILE A 20 23.44 -2.15 -21.08
C ILE A 20 24.78 -2.86 -20.86
N ASN A 21 24.91 -3.64 -19.79
CA ASN A 21 26.10 -4.42 -19.51
C ASN A 21 26.39 -5.42 -20.65
N VAL A 22 25.39 -6.16 -21.10
CA VAL A 22 25.52 -7.13 -22.22
C VAL A 22 25.81 -6.44 -23.56
N LEU A 23 25.28 -5.24 -23.80
CA LEU A 23 25.49 -4.54 -25.08
C LEU A 23 26.84 -3.86 -25.19
N THR A 24 27.35 -3.34 -24.07
CA THR A 24 28.57 -2.52 -24.11
C THR A 24 29.82 -3.38 -24.03
N ASP A 25 29.79 -4.58 -23.44
CA ASP A 25 30.97 -5.45 -23.18
C ASP A 25 32.15 -4.70 -22.52
N ARG A 26 31.92 -3.48 -22.00
CA ARG A 26 32.94 -2.58 -21.45
C ARG A 26 33.08 -2.72 -19.93
N PHE A 27 32.04 -3.21 -19.27
CA PHE A 27 32.03 -3.32 -17.83
C PHE A 27 32.71 -4.63 -17.41
N SER A 28 33.61 -4.52 -16.44
CA SER A 28 34.19 -5.69 -15.79
C SER A 28 33.12 -6.43 -14.99
N ALA A 29 33.25 -7.75 -14.86
CA ALA A 29 32.45 -8.58 -13.95
C ALA A 29 32.31 -7.97 -12.55
N LEU A 30 33.34 -7.28 -12.04
CA LEU A 30 33.27 -6.62 -10.74
C LEU A 30 32.29 -5.45 -10.76
N THR A 31 32.30 -4.63 -11.81
CA THR A 31 31.39 -3.49 -11.97
C THR A 31 29.95 -3.94 -12.14
N GLU A 32 29.72 -5.03 -12.87
CA GLU A 32 28.40 -5.67 -13.02
C GLU A 32 27.84 -6.11 -11.66
N VAL A 33 28.58 -6.93 -10.90
CA VAL A 33 28.14 -7.42 -9.59
C VAL A 33 27.95 -6.25 -8.60
N PHE A 34 28.76 -5.20 -8.70
CA PHE A 34 28.60 -4.00 -7.88
C PHE A 34 27.29 -3.26 -8.20
N ILE A 35 26.95 -3.08 -9.48
CA ILE A 35 25.70 -2.43 -9.89
C ILE A 35 24.49 -3.25 -9.41
N ASP A 36 24.51 -4.58 -9.61
CA ASP A 36 23.45 -5.47 -9.12
C ASP A 36 23.30 -5.38 -7.59
N SER A 37 24.42 -5.29 -6.86
CA SER A 37 24.41 -5.13 -5.41
C SER A 37 23.77 -3.80 -4.96
N ILE A 38 23.93 -2.72 -5.74
CA ILE A 38 23.27 -1.44 -5.47
C ILE A 38 21.76 -1.57 -5.64
N PHE A 39 21.28 -2.25 -6.69
CA PHE A 39 19.86 -2.49 -6.87
C PHE A 39 19.30 -3.33 -5.71
N ASP A 40 19.97 -4.41 -5.31
CA ASP A 40 19.54 -5.24 -4.18
C ASP A 40 19.49 -4.45 -2.87
N LEU A 41 20.52 -3.64 -2.57
CA LEU A 41 20.54 -2.74 -1.41
C LEU A 41 19.38 -1.74 -1.46
N SER A 42 19.16 -1.14 -2.62
CA SER A 42 18.11 -0.13 -2.81
C SER A 42 16.74 -0.72 -2.54
N ALA A 43 16.49 -1.93 -3.02
CA ALA A 43 15.19 -2.55 -2.87
C ALA A 43 14.99 -3.18 -1.46
N ALA A 44 16.05 -3.66 -0.82
CA ALA A 44 15.99 -4.20 0.54
C ALA A 44 15.90 -3.10 1.62
N VAL A 45 16.57 -1.95 1.41
CA VAL A 45 16.75 -0.91 2.44
C VAL A 45 16.14 0.43 2.02
N LEU A 46 16.54 0.96 0.85
CA LEU A 46 16.11 2.32 0.46
C LEU A 46 14.62 2.40 0.14
N PHE A 47 14.03 1.36 -0.45
CA PHE A 47 12.62 1.34 -0.80
C PHE A 47 11.72 1.36 0.45
N PRO A 48 11.90 0.49 1.47
CA PRO A 48 11.19 0.62 2.74
C PRO A 48 11.35 1.98 3.41
N ILE A 49 12.57 2.53 3.44
CA ILE A 49 12.81 3.88 3.99
C ILE A 49 12.05 4.94 3.19
N GLY A 50 12.05 4.85 1.86
CA GLY A 50 11.33 5.76 0.98
C GLY A 50 9.81 5.72 1.21
N VAL A 51 9.24 4.53 1.41
CA VAL A 51 7.83 4.36 1.77
C VAL A 51 7.53 5.02 3.12
N LEU A 52 8.38 4.82 4.13
CA LEU A 52 8.22 5.46 5.44
C LEU A 52 8.32 6.98 5.37
N LEU A 53 9.28 7.51 4.60
CA LEU A 53 9.41 8.95 4.37
C LEU A 53 8.20 9.51 3.64
N TYR A 54 7.71 8.84 2.60
CA TYR A 54 6.49 9.23 1.91
C TYR A 54 5.30 9.27 2.87
N CYS A 55 5.12 8.23 3.67
CA CYS A 55 4.08 8.19 4.70
C CYS A 55 4.25 9.32 5.73
N TYR A 56 5.48 9.66 6.13
CA TYR A 56 5.75 10.73 7.07
C TYR A 56 5.37 12.12 6.52
N TYR A 57 5.64 12.38 5.23
CA TYR A 57 5.35 13.67 4.60
C TYR A 57 3.92 13.80 4.07
N ASP A 58 3.29 12.70 3.65
CA ASP A 58 1.92 12.72 3.13
C ASP A 58 0.85 12.66 4.25
N PHE A 59 1.22 12.15 5.43
CA PHE A 59 0.32 12.06 6.57
C PHE A 59 0.05 13.46 7.14
N ASP A 60 -1.11 13.99 6.80
CA ASP A 60 -1.59 15.27 7.28
C ASP A 60 -2.50 15.08 8.50
N PHE A 61 -2.16 15.76 9.59
CA PHE A 61 -2.88 15.73 10.85
C PHE A 61 -3.10 17.18 11.29
N ASP A 62 -4.37 17.60 11.33
CA ASP A 62 -4.76 18.94 11.71
C ASP A 62 -4.52 19.16 13.21
N ARG A 63 -3.32 19.64 13.53
CA ARG A 63 -2.88 19.90 14.90
C ARG A 63 -3.67 21.03 15.54
N GLU A 64 -4.16 22.00 14.77
CA GLU A 64 -4.90 23.15 15.30
C GLU A 64 -6.31 22.75 15.72
N ALA A 65 -7.00 22.00 14.86
CA ALA A 65 -8.28 21.39 15.22
C ALA A 65 -8.11 20.48 16.44
N TYR A 66 -7.08 19.64 16.44
CA TYR A 66 -6.77 18.73 17.54
C TYR A 66 -6.55 19.45 18.88
N LEU A 67 -5.77 20.53 18.91
CA LEU A 67 -5.52 21.31 20.13
C LEU A 67 -6.81 21.92 20.69
N THR A 68 -7.70 22.39 19.82
CA THR A 68 -9.02 22.93 20.21
C THR A 68 -9.87 21.88 20.93
N TYR A 69 -9.88 20.64 20.42
CA TYR A 69 -10.60 19.55 21.08
C TYR A 69 -9.92 19.14 22.40
N LEU A 70 -8.60 19.18 22.47
CA LEU A 70 -7.85 18.81 23.67
C LEU A 70 -8.17 19.69 24.88
N GLU A 71 -8.50 20.97 24.67
CA GLU A 71 -9.00 21.87 25.73
C GLU A 71 -10.37 21.45 26.30
N LYS A 72 -11.18 20.73 25.52
CA LYS A 72 -12.55 20.34 25.89
C LYS A 72 -12.64 18.92 26.44
N LEU A 73 -11.62 18.09 26.24
CA LEU A 73 -11.68 16.68 26.60
C LEU A 73 -11.36 16.43 28.08
N PRO A 74 -12.10 15.50 28.73
CA PRO A 74 -11.80 15.11 30.10
C PRO A 74 -10.44 14.40 30.18
N SER A 75 -9.72 14.62 31.28
CA SER A 75 -8.42 14.00 31.55
C SER A 75 -8.51 12.47 31.46
N GLY A 76 -7.63 11.86 30.66
CA GLY A 76 -7.57 10.40 30.46
C GLY A 76 -8.32 9.85 29.24
N SER A 77 -9.14 10.64 28.54
CA SER A 77 -9.82 10.21 27.28
C SER A 77 -8.94 10.32 26.02
N PHE A 78 -7.71 10.79 26.19
CA PHE A 78 -6.76 11.21 25.15
C PHE A 78 -6.43 10.12 24.12
N GLU A 79 -6.09 8.91 24.59
CA GLU A 79 -5.53 7.86 23.74
C GLU A 79 -6.57 7.28 22.76
N HIS A 80 -7.83 7.20 23.19
CA HIS A 80 -8.92 6.66 22.37
C HIS A 80 -9.45 7.66 21.35
N LEU A 81 -9.47 8.96 21.68
CA LEU A 81 -9.97 10.00 20.78
C LEU A 81 -8.93 10.53 19.78
N ALA A 82 -7.64 10.38 20.03
CA ALA A 82 -6.61 10.85 19.09
C ALA A 82 -6.78 10.28 17.66
N ARG A 83 -7.30 9.03 17.56
CA ARG A 83 -7.54 8.35 16.28
C ARG A 83 -8.75 8.89 15.52
N SER A 84 -9.74 9.47 16.19
CA SER A 84 -10.93 10.05 15.53
C SER A 84 -10.66 11.43 14.91
N PHE A 85 -9.56 12.09 15.30
CA PHE A 85 -9.20 13.40 14.75
C PHE A 85 -8.34 13.33 13.49
N ALA A 86 -7.72 12.18 13.22
CA ALA A 86 -6.97 11.97 11.98
C ALA A 86 -7.94 11.63 10.83
N SER A 87 -7.64 12.14 9.62
CA SER A 87 -8.48 11.86 8.45
C SER A 87 -8.48 10.36 8.12
N PRO A 88 -9.65 9.70 8.07
CA PRO A 88 -9.72 8.24 7.88
C PRO A 88 -9.10 7.77 6.57
N SER A 89 -9.17 8.60 5.52
CA SER A 89 -8.54 8.38 4.22
C SER A 89 -7.01 8.33 4.32
N LYS A 90 -6.37 9.30 5.00
CA LYS A 90 -4.91 9.31 5.19
C LYS A 90 -4.46 8.15 6.07
N ILE A 91 -5.22 7.81 7.10
CA ILE A 91 -4.92 6.63 7.92
C ILE A 91 -5.02 5.34 7.10
N ALA A 92 -6.04 5.20 6.25
CA ALA A 92 -6.19 4.04 5.39
C ALA A 92 -5.02 3.91 4.40
N LEU A 93 -4.64 5.01 3.75
CA LEU A 93 -3.53 5.05 2.81
C LEU A 93 -2.20 4.74 3.53
N PHE A 94 -1.99 5.31 4.72
CA PHE A 94 -0.85 4.98 5.58
C PHE A 94 -0.81 3.49 5.92
N ARG A 95 -1.93 2.90 6.36
CA ARG A 95 -2.00 1.48 6.72
C ARG A 95 -1.72 0.58 5.53
N VAL A 96 -2.25 0.87 4.35
CA VAL A 96 -1.99 0.09 3.13
C VAL A 96 -0.50 0.11 2.79
N ASN A 97 0.12 1.29 2.82
CA ASN A 97 1.56 1.41 2.58
C ASN A 97 2.39 0.70 3.66
N PHE A 98 2.00 0.82 4.92
CA PHE A 98 2.70 0.17 6.03
C PHE A 98 2.55 -1.35 6.00
N ASP A 99 1.36 -1.86 5.68
CA ASP A 99 1.09 -3.28 5.52
C ASP A 99 1.90 -3.86 4.34
N SER A 100 2.16 -3.07 3.30
CA SER A 100 3.08 -3.46 2.21
C SER A 100 4.53 -3.63 2.68
N LEU A 101 4.93 -3.01 3.79
CA LEU A 101 6.24 -3.19 4.43
C LEU A 101 6.24 -4.33 5.45
N ARG A 102 5.07 -4.64 6.01
CA ARG A 102 4.92 -5.70 7.00
C ARG A 102 5.03 -7.06 6.33
N ILE A 103 5.50 -8.03 7.11
CA ILE A 103 5.49 -9.44 6.71
C ILE A 103 4.15 -10.00 7.14
N THR A 104 3.24 -10.12 6.18
CA THR A 104 1.88 -10.64 6.45
C THR A 104 1.72 -12.10 6.06
N SER A 105 2.51 -12.57 5.09
CA SER A 105 2.46 -13.95 4.61
C SER A 105 3.81 -14.65 4.68
N VAL A 106 3.78 -15.99 4.64
CA VAL A 106 5.00 -16.82 4.54
C VAL A 106 5.76 -16.53 3.25
N LEU A 107 5.05 -16.25 2.16
CA LEU A 107 5.67 -15.86 0.89
C LEU A 107 6.41 -14.52 1.03
N ASP A 108 5.80 -13.51 1.67
CA ASP A 108 6.47 -12.23 1.93
C ASP A 108 7.72 -12.41 2.78
N PHE A 109 7.65 -13.29 3.78
CA PHE A 109 8.78 -13.62 4.64
C PHE A 109 9.93 -14.23 3.83
N MET A 110 9.63 -15.24 3.01
CA MET A 110 10.63 -15.92 2.19
C MET A 110 11.22 -14.98 1.14
N LEU A 111 10.39 -14.15 0.48
CA LEU A 111 10.86 -13.16 -0.49
C LEU A 111 11.82 -12.18 0.17
N ARG A 112 11.45 -11.57 1.31
CA ARG A 112 12.33 -10.62 2.00
C ARG A 112 13.62 -11.26 2.48
N ILE A 113 13.57 -12.47 3.05
CA ILE A 113 14.78 -13.17 3.47
C ILE A 113 15.68 -13.49 2.28
N SER A 114 15.12 -14.04 1.19
CA SER A 114 15.89 -14.38 -0.01
C SER A 114 16.59 -13.15 -0.60
N MET A 115 15.92 -12.01 -0.60
CA MET A 115 16.45 -10.75 -1.11
C MET A 115 17.57 -10.18 -0.24
N ASN A 116 17.41 -10.23 1.09
CA ASN A 116 18.46 -9.84 2.03
C ASN A 116 19.67 -10.81 1.97
N LEU A 117 19.44 -12.11 1.84
CA LEU A 117 20.50 -13.11 1.69
C LEU A 117 21.25 -12.93 0.37
N THR A 118 20.54 -12.67 -0.73
CA THR A 118 21.13 -12.42 -2.05
C THR A 118 22.00 -11.17 -2.00
N PHE A 119 21.52 -10.11 -1.35
CA PHE A 119 22.30 -8.89 -1.10
C PHE A 119 23.57 -9.20 -0.30
N CYS A 120 23.48 -9.87 0.85
CA CYS A 120 24.64 -10.21 1.69
C CYS A 120 25.68 -11.01 0.91
N TYR A 121 25.24 -12.04 0.19
CA TYR A 121 26.12 -12.89 -0.62
C TYR A 121 26.83 -12.11 -1.73
N ARG A 122 26.09 -11.27 -2.48
CA ARG A 122 26.70 -10.44 -3.53
C ARG A 122 27.64 -9.40 -2.96
N PHE A 123 27.29 -8.77 -1.84
CA PHE A 123 28.13 -7.79 -1.16
C PHE A 123 29.44 -8.40 -0.67
N GLU A 124 29.40 -9.58 -0.05
CA GLU A 124 30.59 -10.31 0.37
C GLU A 124 31.53 -10.59 -0.82
N ARG A 125 30.99 -11.09 -1.93
CA ARG A 125 31.77 -11.33 -3.16
C ARG A 125 32.40 -10.06 -3.73
N VAL A 126 31.70 -8.93 -3.71
CA VAL A 126 32.25 -7.64 -4.15
C VAL A 126 33.40 -7.23 -3.24
N LEU A 127 33.23 -7.35 -1.92
CA LEU A 127 34.27 -7.01 -0.94
C LEU A 127 35.51 -7.88 -1.14
N GLU A 128 35.35 -9.19 -1.26
CA GLU A 128 36.44 -10.13 -1.54
C GLU A 128 37.16 -9.79 -2.84
N ALA A 129 36.41 -9.53 -3.93
CA ALA A 129 36.98 -9.18 -5.23
C ALA A 129 37.76 -7.85 -5.18
N LEU A 130 37.25 -6.84 -4.45
CA LEU A 130 37.94 -5.57 -4.25
C LEU A 130 39.23 -5.73 -3.44
N VAL A 131 39.20 -6.53 -2.36
CA VAL A 131 40.38 -6.83 -1.54
C VAL A 131 41.42 -7.56 -2.38
N TRP A 132 41.01 -8.60 -3.11
CA TRP A 132 41.90 -9.38 -3.96
C TRP A 132 42.52 -8.54 -5.07
N THR A 133 41.72 -7.70 -5.74
CA THR A 133 42.21 -6.81 -6.80
C THR A 133 43.19 -5.77 -6.24
N ARG A 134 42.93 -5.20 -5.05
CA ARG A 134 43.89 -4.28 -4.39
C ARG A 134 45.20 -4.99 -4.04
N HIS A 135 45.15 -6.20 -3.49
CA HIS A 135 46.34 -6.98 -3.19
C HIS A 135 47.12 -7.35 -4.46
N ARG A 136 46.43 -7.83 -5.50
CA ARG A 136 47.03 -8.16 -6.80
C ARG A 136 47.63 -6.93 -7.46
N ASN A 137 46.98 -5.77 -7.43
CA ASN A 137 47.53 -4.54 -8.00
C ASN A 137 48.78 -4.06 -7.26
N LYS A 138 48.82 -4.16 -5.92
CA LYS A 138 50.04 -3.85 -5.14
C LYS A 138 51.22 -4.77 -5.49
N ILE A 139 50.95 -6.04 -5.75
CA ILE A 139 51.97 -7.04 -6.12
C ILE A 139 52.37 -6.89 -7.59
N ALA A 140 51.40 -6.70 -8.49
CA ALA A 140 51.60 -6.53 -9.93
C ALA A 140 52.33 -5.23 -10.27
N GLN A 141 52.07 -4.12 -9.56
CA GLN A 141 52.85 -2.88 -9.68
C GLN A 141 54.34 -3.10 -9.35
N ARG A 142 54.67 -4.07 -8.49
CA ARG A 142 56.08 -4.40 -8.18
C ARG A 142 56.72 -5.35 -9.20
N LEU A 143 55.94 -6.17 -9.90
CA LEU A 143 56.45 -7.28 -10.72
C LEU A 143 56.26 -7.11 -12.23
N ARG A 144 55.15 -6.48 -12.69
CA ARG A 144 54.80 -6.33 -14.13
C ARG A 144 53.91 -5.09 -14.36
N PRO A 145 54.49 -3.93 -14.74
CA PRO A 145 53.73 -2.68 -14.91
C PRO A 145 52.82 -2.63 -16.17
N HIS A 146 52.90 -3.60 -17.08
CA HIS A 146 52.18 -3.58 -18.38
C HIS A 146 51.40 -4.86 -18.71
N ALA A 147 50.89 -5.56 -17.71
CA ALA A 147 49.98 -6.69 -17.97
C ALA A 147 48.63 -6.20 -18.49
N THR A 148 48.21 -6.70 -19.66
CA THR A 148 46.89 -6.43 -20.25
C THR A 148 45.79 -7.15 -19.46
N PRO A 149 44.60 -6.55 -19.29
CA PRO A 149 43.48 -7.19 -18.60
C PRO A 149 43.01 -8.46 -19.34
N ASP A 150 42.61 -9.49 -18.59
CA ASP A 150 41.97 -10.68 -19.14
C ASP A 150 40.64 -10.28 -19.81
N ALA A 151 40.44 -10.72 -21.05
CA ALA A 151 39.22 -10.46 -21.81
C ALA A 151 38.08 -11.35 -21.30
N GLN A 152 36.96 -10.72 -20.93
CA GLN A 152 35.76 -11.42 -20.46
C GLN A 152 35.06 -12.12 -21.63
N GLN A 153 34.52 -13.33 -21.42
CA GLN A 153 33.80 -14.04 -22.47
C GLN A 153 32.48 -13.29 -22.79
N PRO A 154 32.20 -13.00 -24.07
CA PRO A 154 31.01 -12.23 -24.45
C PRO A 154 29.75 -13.06 -24.23
N VAL A 155 28.74 -12.45 -23.61
CA VAL A 155 27.41 -13.03 -23.43
C VAL A 155 26.64 -12.94 -24.75
N PRO A 156 25.79 -13.92 -25.10
CA PRO A 156 24.98 -13.84 -26.32
C PRO A 156 24.08 -12.61 -26.33
N LYS A 157 24.23 -11.75 -27.36
CA LYS A 157 23.48 -10.49 -27.51
C LYS A 157 21.95 -10.67 -27.61
N GLY A 158 21.49 -11.89 -27.93
CA GLY A 158 20.06 -12.22 -27.92
C GLY A 158 19.41 -12.10 -26.54
N VAL A 159 20.17 -12.27 -25.46
CA VAL A 159 19.67 -12.16 -24.08
C VAL A 159 19.22 -10.73 -23.74
N THR A 160 19.83 -9.72 -24.36
CA THR A 160 19.42 -8.31 -24.21
C THR A 160 17.95 -8.07 -24.56
N ILE A 161 17.43 -8.78 -25.58
CA ILE A 161 16.03 -8.63 -26.02
C ILE A 161 15.08 -8.98 -24.88
N VAL A 162 15.41 -10.00 -24.07
CA VAL A 162 14.58 -10.42 -22.94
C VAL A 162 14.53 -9.32 -21.88
N PHE A 163 15.68 -8.75 -21.50
CA PHE A 163 15.73 -7.67 -20.52
C PHE A 163 14.96 -6.43 -20.95
N VAL A 164 15.13 -6.01 -22.21
CA VAL A 164 14.39 -4.87 -22.78
C VAL A 164 12.90 -5.16 -22.82
N ALA A 165 12.49 -6.37 -23.24
CA ALA A 165 11.10 -6.76 -23.27
C ALA A 165 10.48 -6.74 -21.87
N VAL A 166 11.17 -7.27 -20.85
CA VAL A 166 10.70 -7.25 -19.46
C VAL A 166 10.52 -5.81 -18.96
N SER A 167 11.49 -4.92 -19.18
CA SER A 167 11.37 -3.51 -18.80
C SER A 167 10.16 -2.82 -19.44
N LEU A 168 9.95 -3.04 -20.75
CA LEU A 168 8.80 -2.49 -21.47
C LEU A 168 7.49 -3.06 -20.94
N ILE A 169 7.40 -4.37 -20.73
CA ILE A 169 6.20 -5.02 -20.22
C ILE A 169 5.85 -4.48 -18.84
N VAL A 170 6.81 -4.38 -17.91
CA VAL A 170 6.58 -3.86 -16.56
C VAL A 170 6.07 -2.42 -16.59
N LEU A 171 6.70 -1.54 -17.39
CA LEU A 171 6.30 -0.14 -17.48
C LEU A 171 4.92 0.01 -18.12
N LEU A 172 4.68 -0.66 -19.25
CA LEU A 172 3.41 -0.55 -20.00
C LEU A 172 2.24 -1.15 -19.22
N SER A 173 2.43 -2.33 -18.62
CA SER A 173 1.38 -2.96 -17.81
C SER A 173 1.05 -2.13 -16.58
N THR A 174 2.06 -1.57 -15.89
CA THR A 174 1.84 -0.68 -14.75
C THR A 174 1.10 0.58 -15.18
N GLN A 175 1.56 1.26 -16.24
CA GLN A 175 0.91 2.47 -16.75
C GLN A 175 -0.55 2.21 -17.13
N LYS A 176 -0.82 1.11 -17.83
CA LYS A 176 -2.17 0.73 -18.28
C LYS A 176 -3.08 0.43 -17.09
N ALA A 177 -2.65 -0.44 -16.18
CA ALA A 177 -3.43 -0.81 -14.99
C ALA A 177 -3.75 0.40 -14.12
N MET A 178 -2.76 1.28 -13.91
CA MET A 178 -2.90 2.49 -13.09
C MET A 178 -3.85 3.51 -13.75
N SER A 179 -3.65 3.79 -15.04
CA SER A 179 -4.46 4.77 -15.78
C SER A 179 -5.91 4.34 -15.86
N ASP A 180 -6.16 3.08 -16.24
CA ASP A 180 -7.52 2.56 -16.39
C ASP A 180 -8.26 2.57 -15.05
N SER A 181 -7.65 2.02 -14.00
CA SER A 181 -8.26 1.99 -12.66
C SER A 181 -8.53 3.39 -12.11
N ALA A 182 -7.63 4.35 -12.35
CA ALA A 182 -7.82 5.73 -11.93
C ALA A 182 -8.98 6.41 -12.66
N THR A 183 -9.13 6.17 -13.96
CA THR A 183 -10.25 6.74 -14.73
C THR A 183 -11.59 6.19 -14.29
N LEU A 184 -11.70 4.87 -14.08
CA LEU A 184 -12.93 4.21 -13.62
C LEU A 184 -13.35 4.66 -12.22
N CYS A 185 -12.39 4.84 -11.30
CA CYS A 185 -12.68 5.25 -9.93
C CYS A 185 -12.76 6.78 -9.73
N SER A 186 -12.42 7.58 -10.74
CA SER A 186 -12.47 9.06 -10.63
C SER A 186 -13.87 9.62 -10.34
N VAL A 187 -14.91 8.86 -10.71
CA VAL A 187 -16.32 9.20 -10.45
C VAL A 187 -16.69 9.01 -8.96
N HIS A 188 -15.90 8.21 -8.23
CA HIS A 188 -16.16 7.81 -6.84
C HIS A 188 -15.09 8.36 -5.88
N PRO A 189 -15.19 9.62 -5.43
CA PRO A 189 -14.22 10.21 -4.50
C PRO A 189 -14.14 9.49 -3.14
N GLU A 190 -15.20 8.77 -2.76
CA GLU A 190 -15.24 7.90 -1.58
C GLU A 190 -14.33 6.67 -1.69
N CYS A 191 -13.89 6.30 -2.89
CA CYS A 191 -12.92 5.23 -3.09
C CYS A 191 -11.49 5.75 -2.90
N VAL A 192 -10.97 5.62 -1.69
CA VAL A 192 -9.65 6.16 -1.32
C VAL A 192 -8.52 5.28 -1.86
N VAL A 193 -8.73 3.97 -1.92
CA VAL A 193 -7.74 3.01 -2.44
C VAL A 193 -8.44 2.06 -3.40
N PHE A 194 -7.86 1.88 -4.58
CA PHE A 194 -8.36 0.98 -5.61
C PHE A 194 -7.27 0.02 -6.07
N ALA A 195 -7.67 -1.16 -6.54
CA ALA A 195 -6.77 -2.16 -7.06
C ALA A 195 -6.24 -1.72 -8.41
N HIS A 196 -4.94 -1.88 -8.62
CA HIS A 196 -4.28 -1.60 -9.89
C HIS A 196 -4.37 -2.84 -10.76
N GLN A 197 -5.54 -3.08 -11.35
CA GLN A 197 -5.74 -4.23 -12.21
C GLN A 197 -5.74 -3.84 -13.68
N TRP A 198 -5.24 -4.75 -14.49
CA TRP A 198 -5.36 -4.68 -15.95
C TRP A 198 -6.44 -5.68 -16.37
N VAL A 199 -7.70 -5.25 -16.39
CA VAL A 199 -8.84 -6.06 -16.83
C VAL A 199 -9.42 -5.45 -18.11
N PHE A 200 -9.75 -6.31 -19.09
CA PHE A 200 -10.27 -5.90 -20.40
C PHE A 200 -11.81 -5.81 -20.46
N SER A 201 -12.54 -6.09 -19.37
CA SER A 201 -13.95 -6.49 -19.42
C SER A 201 -14.89 -5.84 -18.40
N ASP A 202 -14.41 -5.28 -17.29
CA ASP A 202 -15.29 -4.78 -16.22
C ASP A 202 -15.29 -3.24 -16.19
N GLU A 203 -16.45 -2.64 -16.45
CA GLU A 203 -16.68 -1.18 -16.37
C GLU A 203 -16.78 -0.67 -14.92
N ASN A 204 -16.65 -1.56 -13.93
CA ASN A 204 -16.80 -1.25 -12.51
C ASN A 204 -15.49 -0.74 -11.90
N CYS A 205 -15.57 0.26 -11.01
CA CYS A 205 -14.41 0.75 -10.26
C CYS A 205 -13.85 -0.37 -9.36
N PRO A 206 -12.56 -0.74 -9.49
CA PRO A 206 -11.94 -1.80 -8.69
C PRO A 206 -11.57 -1.30 -7.28
N CYS A 207 -12.55 -0.87 -6.49
CA CYS A 207 -12.29 -0.27 -5.18
C CYS A 207 -11.84 -1.31 -4.13
N LEU A 208 -10.79 -0.98 -3.37
CA LEU A 208 -10.29 -1.78 -2.25
C LEU A 208 -10.74 -1.20 -0.90
N ILE A 209 -10.72 0.12 -0.75
CA ILE A 209 -11.08 0.81 0.49
C ILE A 209 -12.03 1.95 0.17
N ALA A 210 -13.28 1.81 0.62
CA ALA A 210 -14.33 2.81 0.50
C ALA A 210 -14.56 3.51 1.84
N ILE A 211 -14.54 4.85 1.83
CA ILE A 211 -14.69 5.69 3.01
C ILE A 211 -15.66 6.83 2.66
N ASP A 212 -16.90 6.74 3.17
CA ASP A 212 -17.89 7.82 3.10
C ASP A 212 -18.26 8.26 4.52
N ILE A 213 -17.62 9.33 4.97
CA ILE A 213 -17.69 9.78 6.36
C ILE A 213 -18.00 11.27 6.39
N ASP A 214 -18.90 11.66 7.29
CA ASP A 214 -19.17 13.06 7.62
C ASP A 214 -18.84 13.35 9.09
N ILE A 215 -17.63 13.82 9.39
CA ILE A 215 -17.15 13.98 10.78
C ILE A 215 -17.84 15.15 11.49
N ALA A 216 -18.32 16.16 10.75
CA ALA A 216 -18.84 17.40 11.31
C ALA A 216 -20.01 17.94 10.48
N PRO A 217 -21.21 17.34 10.58
CA PRO A 217 -22.42 17.90 9.98
C PRO A 217 -22.62 19.33 10.52
N LYS A 218 -22.80 20.30 9.63
CA LYS A 218 -22.80 21.73 9.99
C LYS A 218 -24.14 22.19 10.50
N THR A 219 -25.21 21.48 10.13
CA THR A 219 -26.58 21.82 10.47
C THR A 219 -27.29 20.66 11.15
N TYR A 220 -28.28 20.99 11.98
CA TYR A 220 -29.15 19.99 12.60
C TYR A 220 -29.92 19.18 11.55
N ASP A 221 -30.32 19.82 10.45
CA ASP A 221 -31.05 19.15 9.36
C ASP A 221 -30.19 18.12 8.62
N GLU A 222 -28.92 18.42 8.35
CA GLU A 222 -27.94 17.46 7.80
C GLU A 222 -27.69 16.29 8.76
N TRP A 223 -27.73 16.55 10.07
CA TRP A 223 -27.52 15.53 11.09
C TRP A 223 -28.71 14.59 11.24
N ILE A 224 -29.94 15.12 11.22
CA ILE A 224 -31.16 14.31 11.37
C ILE A 224 -31.61 13.63 10.07
N ASN A 225 -31.22 14.17 8.91
CA ASN A 225 -31.47 13.61 7.59
C ASN A 225 -30.14 13.31 6.85
N PRO A 226 -29.37 12.31 7.30
CA PRO A 226 -28.10 11.96 6.68
C PRO A 226 -28.31 11.44 5.26
N ILE A 227 -27.33 11.70 4.39
CA ILE A 227 -27.35 11.27 2.98
C ILE A 227 -27.35 9.73 2.90
N ASP A 228 -28.24 9.17 2.08
CA ASP A 228 -28.26 7.74 1.76
C ASP A 228 -27.06 7.35 0.89
N THR A 229 -26.32 6.34 1.33
CA THR A 229 -25.12 5.84 0.66
C THR A 229 -25.31 4.48 0.01
N TYR A 230 -26.52 3.88 0.06
CA TYR A 230 -26.80 2.56 -0.51
C TYR A 230 -26.33 2.44 -1.97
N GLY A 231 -26.69 3.41 -2.82
CA GLY A 231 -26.32 3.41 -4.23
C GLY A 231 -24.81 3.46 -4.47
N LYS A 232 -24.06 4.21 -3.64
CA LYS A 232 -22.60 4.34 -3.73
C LYS A 232 -21.91 3.05 -3.29
N VAL A 233 -22.33 2.48 -2.15
CA VAL A 233 -21.78 1.21 -1.64
C VAL A 233 -22.05 0.10 -2.65
N LYS A 234 -23.25 0.08 -3.25
CA LYS A 234 -23.62 -0.87 -4.30
C LYS A 234 -22.69 -0.78 -5.52
N SER A 235 -22.42 0.42 -6.04
CA SER A 235 -21.54 0.59 -7.21
C SER A 235 -20.09 0.22 -6.92
N LEU A 236 -19.59 0.52 -5.71
CA LEU A 236 -18.22 0.21 -5.30
C LEU A 236 -18.01 -1.28 -4.98
N ALA A 237 -19.02 -1.93 -4.42
CA ALA A 237 -18.99 -3.36 -4.14
C ALA A 237 -19.19 -4.22 -5.40
N ALA A 238 -19.65 -3.63 -6.51
CA ALA A 238 -19.97 -4.37 -7.73
C ALA A 238 -18.78 -5.16 -8.30
N ALA A 239 -17.55 -4.63 -8.16
CA ALA A 239 -16.31 -5.28 -8.56
C ALA A 239 -15.88 -6.44 -7.63
N GLY A 240 -16.49 -6.59 -6.45
CA GLY A 240 -16.19 -7.67 -5.50
C GLY A 240 -14.82 -7.56 -4.81
N MET A 241 -14.16 -6.40 -4.86
CA MET A 241 -12.78 -6.22 -4.39
C MET A 241 -12.65 -5.48 -3.07
N LEU A 242 -13.74 -5.02 -2.45
CA LEU A 242 -13.67 -4.27 -1.22
C LEU A 242 -13.05 -5.11 -0.09
N THR A 243 -12.05 -4.53 0.57
CA THR A 243 -11.38 -5.07 1.76
C THR A 243 -11.72 -4.27 3.02
N SER A 244 -12.05 -2.98 2.86
CA SER A 244 -12.52 -2.13 3.95
C SER A 244 -13.64 -1.19 3.50
N LEU A 245 -14.70 -1.11 4.31
CA LEU A 245 -15.83 -0.20 4.15
C LEU A 245 -16.01 0.61 5.43
N GLN A 246 -15.98 1.94 5.33
CA GLN A 246 -16.27 2.85 6.44
C GLN A 246 -17.36 3.83 6.04
N VAL A 247 -18.48 3.79 6.75
CA VAL A 247 -19.65 4.64 6.55
C VAL A 247 -20.00 5.26 7.89
N ILE A 248 -19.82 6.57 8.06
CA ILE A 248 -20.05 7.26 9.34
C ILE A 248 -20.89 8.51 9.12
N ASN A 249 -21.93 8.70 9.95
CA ASN A 249 -22.89 9.80 9.85
C ASN A 249 -23.56 9.87 8.46
N ARG A 250 -23.77 8.68 7.87
CA ARG A 250 -24.39 8.46 6.56
C ARG A 250 -25.42 7.35 6.67
N GLN A 251 -26.51 7.47 5.94
CA GLN A 251 -27.60 6.51 6.05
C GLN A 251 -27.32 5.27 5.20
N LEU A 252 -27.27 4.10 5.84
CA LEU A 252 -27.19 2.79 5.17
C LEU A 252 -28.17 1.82 5.84
N LEU A 253 -29.42 1.85 5.37
CA LEU A 253 -30.51 1.08 5.98
C LEU A 253 -30.38 -0.42 5.75
N GLU A 254 -29.91 -0.81 4.58
CA GLU A 254 -29.74 -2.19 4.14
C GLU A 254 -28.38 -2.37 3.48
N LEU A 255 -27.81 -3.57 3.58
CA LEU A 255 -26.55 -3.89 2.92
C LEU A 255 -26.83 -4.38 1.49
N PRO A 256 -26.18 -3.81 0.45
CA PRO A 256 -26.35 -4.27 -0.91
C PRO A 256 -25.81 -5.70 -1.09
N GLU A 257 -26.51 -6.51 -1.89
CA GLU A 257 -26.15 -7.90 -2.18
C GLU A 257 -24.78 -8.03 -2.86
N GLU A 258 -24.31 -6.98 -3.55
CA GLU A 258 -22.99 -6.90 -4.17
C GLU A 258 -21.85 -7.04 -3.14
N LEU A 259 -22.06 -6.66 -1.88
CA LEU A 259 -21.07 -6.87 -0.81
C LEU A 259 -20.79 -8.35 -0.55
N ARG A 260 -21.75 -9.24 -0.85
CA ARG A 260 -21.56 -10.69 -0.76
C ARG A 260 -20.45 -11.19 -1.69
N ARG A 261 -20.18 -10.48 -2.79
CA ARG A 261 -19.08 -10.80 -3.71
C ARG A 261 -17.71 -10.44 -3.13
N CYS A 262 -17.66 -9.55 -2.13
CA CYS A 262 -16.44 -9.06 -1.49
C CYS A 262 -15.94 -10.06 -0.44
N GLY A 263 -15.52 -11.26 -0.85
CA GLY A 263 -15.10 -12.32 0.07
C GLY A 263 -13.90 -11.96 0.96
N ASN A 264 -13.09 -10.97 0.56
CA ASN A 264 -11.91 -10.49 1.29
C ASN A 264 -12.19 -9.26 2.17
N LEU A 265 -13.46 -8.93 2.43
CA LEU A 265 -13.82 -7.83 3.32
C LEU A 265 -13.37 -8.13 4.75
N ARG A 266 -12.46 -7.30 5.30
CA ARG A 266 -11.88 -7.45 6.63
C ARG A 266 -12.47 -6.51 7.66
N VAL A 267 -12.72 -5.27 7.25
CA VAL A 267 -13.20 -4.22 8.16
C VAL A 267 -14.44 -3.60 7.58
N MET A 268 -15.53 -3.67 8.33
CA MET A 268 -16.75 -2.94 8.05
C MET A 268 -17.07 -2.08 9.27
N TYR A 269 -17.27 -0.79 9.05
CA TYR A 269 -17.62 0.15 10.10
C TYR A 269 -18.80 0.99 9.61
N VAL A 270 -19.96 0.84 10.25
CA VAL A 270 -21.20 1.51 9.84
C VAL A 270 -21.83 2.16 11.05
N ASP A 271 -21.60 3.46 11.21
CA ASP A 271 -22.06 4.22 12.36
C ASP A 271 -23.01 5.35 11.95
N LEU A 272 -24.13 5.46 12.65
CA LEU A 272 -25.02 6.61 12.59
C LEU A 272 -25.20 7.18 13.99
N LEU A 273 -24.70 8.40 14.26
CA LEU A 273 -25.03 9.12 15.49
C LEU A 273 -26.49 9.60 15.45
N SER A 274 -27.45 8.69 15.59
CA SER A 274 -28.87 9.01 15.71
C SER A 274 -29.25 9.18 17.18
N VAL A 275 -29.43 10.43 17.61
CA VAL A 275 -30.11 10.75 18.89
C VAL A 275 -31.61 10.57 18.67
N ARG A 276 -32.07 9.33 18.56
CA ARG A 276 -33.51 9.02 18.53
C ARG A 276 -33.83 8.04 19.65
N SER A 277 -34.22 8.63 20.79
CA SER A 277 -34.81 8.01 22.01
C SER A 277 -33.83 7.22 22.88
N THR A 278 -33.63 7.46 24.18
CA THR A 278 -34.37 8.20 25.22
C THR A 278 -33.39 8.61 26.32
N MET A 279 -33.58 9.81 26.84
CA MET A 279 -33.00 10.30 28.08
C MET A 279 -33.60 9.55 29.27
N THR A 280 -33.18 8.31 29.55
CA THR A 280 -33.44 7.63 30.84
C THR A 280 -32.56 6.39 31.03
N CYS A 281 -31.81 6.38 32.14
CA CYS A 281 -31.12 5.24 32.79
C CYS A 281 -29.85 4.74 32.06
N PHE A 282 -28.65 4.63 32.66
CA PHE A 282 -28.23 4.34 34.03
C PHE A 282 -26.89 5.03 34.31
N PHE A 283 -26.82 5.79 35.40
CA PHE A 283 -25.56 5.92 36.13
C PHE A 283 -25.19 4.55 36.71
N SER A 284 -23.89 4.26 36.73
CA SER A 284 -23.26 3.12 37.39
C SER A 284 -23.32 1.79 36.64
N TYR A 285 -22.17 1.36 36.10
CA TYR A 285 -21.48 0.10 36.40
C TYR A 285 -20.50 -0.25 35.26
N SER A 286 -19.21 -0.35 35.62
CA SER A 286 -18.11 -1.07 34.96
C SER A 286 -18.13 -1.15 33.42
N PHE A 287 -17.41 -0.23 32.77
CA PHE A 287 -17.12 -0.25 31.33
C PHE A 287 -16.21 -1.45 30.97
N HIS A 288 -16.82 -2.58 30.61
CA HIS A 288 -16.23 -3.51 29.66
C HIS A 288 -16.80 -3.12 28.29
N ALA A 289 -15.95 -2.49 27.48
CA ALA A 289 -16.33 -1.86 26.22
C ALA A 289 -16.80 -2.90 25.19
N SER A 290 -18.11 -3.15 25.16
CA SER A 290 -18.81 -3.65 23.98
C SER A 290 -19.35 -2.42 23.27
N TYR A 291 -18.65 -1.94 22.24
CA TYR A 291 -19.08 -0.79 21.43
C TYR A 291 -20.28 -1.21 20.57
N LEU A 292 -21.49 -1.17 21.14
CA LEU A 292 -22.72 -1.10 20.34
C LEU A 292 -22.87 0.35 19.88
N MET A 293 -22.20 0.68 18.78
CA MET A 293 -22.40 1.93 18.06
C MET A 293 -23.77 1.90 17.38
N TYR A 294 -24.51 3.00 17.46
CA TYR A 294 -25.85 3.12 16.88
C TYR A 294 -25.72 2.96 15.36
N THR A 295 -26.13 1.83 14.81
CA THR A 295 -26.19 1.64 13.36
C THR A 295 -27.63 1.90 12.90
N SER A 296 -27.81 2.67 11.83
CA SER A 296 -29.13 2.88 11.22
C SER A 296 -29.58 1.67 10.38
N THR A 297 -28.77 0.61 10.34
CA THR A 297 -29.02 -0.57 9.53
C THR A 297 -30.18 -1.35 10.14
N GLN A 298 -31.33 -1.32 9.46
CA GLN A 298 -32.57 -1.90 9.97
C GLN A 298 -32.55 -3.44 9.93
N ARG A 299 -31.73 -4.02 9.05
CA ARG A 299 -31.65 -5.47 8.84
C ARG A 299 -30.23 -5.89 8.50
N ILE A 300 -29.64 -6.72 9.37
CA ILE A 300 -28.42 -7.45 9.05
C ILE A 300 -28.81 -8.69 8.24
N PRO A 301 -28.34 -8.84 6.99
CA PRO A 301 -28.71 -9.97 6.14
C PRO A 301 -28.07 -11.28 6.63
N SER A 302 -28.78 -12.40 6.41
CA SER A 302 -28.33 -13.72 6.88
C SER A 302 -27.07 -14.24 6.18
N TRP A 303 -26.73 -13.69 5.00
CA TRP A 303 -25.52 -14.02 4.25
C TRP A 303 -24.26 -13.36 4.82
N ILE A 304 -24.35 -12.44 5.79
CA ILE A 304 -23.16 -11.76 6.34
C ILE A 304 -22.13 -12.74 6.92
N LYS A 305 -22.60 -13.90 7.39
CA LYS A 305 -21.77 -15.03 7.85
C LYS A 305 -20.88 -15.67 6.79
N GLU A 306 -21.12 -15.37 5.51
CA GLU A 306 -20.31 -15.84 4.38
C GLU A 306 -19.02 -15.02 4.22
N LEU A 307 -18.91 -13.87 4.89
CA LEU A 307 -17.70 -13.05 4.94
C LEU A 307 -16.70 -13.64 5.93
N HIS A 308 -16.02 -14.71 5.53
CA HIS A 308 -15.09 -15.46 6.37
C HIS A 308 -13.87 -14.66 6.87
N HIS A 309 -13.54 -13.56 6.21
CA HIS A 309 -12.38 -12.71 6.53
C HIS A 309 -12.72 -11.47 7.33
N LEU A 310 -13.99 -11.29 7.74
CA LEU A 310 -14.42 -10.12 8.49
C LEU A 310 -13.88 -10.19 9.92
N GLU A 311 -12.91 -9.32 10.22
CA GLU A 311 -12.25 -9.21 11.52
C GLU A 311 -12.98 -8.22 12.44
N THR A 312 -13.64 -7.21 11.86
CA THR A 312 -14.34 -6.16 12.61
C THR A 312 -15.63 -5.76 11.88
N LEU A 313 -16.73 -5.78 12.63
CA LEU A 313 -18.06 -5.26 12.28
C LEU A 313 -18.48 -4.26 13.35
#